data_AF-A0A3D6BYL6-F1
#
_entry.id   AF-A0A3D6BYL6-F1
#
_cell.length_a   1.000
_cell.length_b   1.000
_cell.length_c   1.000
_cell.angle_alpha   90.00
_cell.angle_beta   90.00
_cell.angle_gamma   90.00
#
_symmetry.space_group_name_H-M   'P 1'
#
loop_
_entity.id
_entity.type
_entity.pdbx_description
1 polymer ?
#
loop_
_entity_poly.entity_id
_entity_poly.type
_entity_poly.pdbx_seq_one_letter_code
_entity_poly.pdbx_strand_id
1 'polypeptide(L)'
;ICVISPDGICFEDVEKSSEDQDPIPGLLVSLYALNASNAGMNLTPLKAFKEFPDSMPYAGAFATHTEQLLVPYVPQIKASIPKIVSNLKGQASPPGTGGDFSFVVHPLPKIALCYIFYEPDDDFPAGVTCLYSKNARQFMPVDGLADVGEYTSRRIIDLVDTP
;
A
#
# COMPACT_ATOMS: atom_id res chain seq x y z
N ILE A 1 -13.66 16.65 -0.02
CA ILE A 1 -14.12 16.78 -1.43
C ILE A 1 -12.91 16.56 -2.33
N CYS A 2 -13.05 15.93 -3.51
CA CYS A 2 -11.93 15.84 -4.48
C CYS A 2 -12.05 17.02 -5.46
N VAL A 3 -11.01 17.85 -5.53
CA VAL A 3 -10.96 19.03 -6.39
C VAL A 3 -9.82 18.84 -7.40
N ILE A 4 -10.12 19.07 -8.68
CA ILE A 4 -9.15 19.06 -9.76
C ILE A 4 -9.13 20.47 -10.36
N SER A 5 -7.97 21.14 -10.32
CA SER A 5 -7.76 22.47 -10.88
C SER A 5 -6.44 22.51 -11.67
N PRO A 6 -6.13 23.61 -12.39
CA PRO A 6 -4.80 23.82 -12.97
C PRO A 6 -3.65 23.79 -11.94
N ASP A 7 -3.96 23.99 -10.66
CA ASP A 7 -2.98 23.99 -9.57
C ASP A 7 -2.73 22.59 -8.99
N GLY A 8 -3.60 21.61 -9.27
CA GLY A 8 -3.39 20.21 -8.86
C GLY A 8 -4.67 19.42 -8.59
N ILE A 9 -4.48 18.21 -8.03
CA ILE A 9 -5.56 17.38 -7.47
C ILE A 9 -5.43 17.42 -5.95
N CYS A 10 -6.46 17.92 -5.28
CA CYS A 10 -6.51 18.03 -3.81
C CYS A 10 -7.67 17.22 -3.23
N PHE A 11 -7.44 16.65 -2.05
CA PHE A 11 -8.46 15.94 -1.29
C PHE A 11 -8.78 16.78 -0.06
N GLU A 12 -9.73 17.71 -0.20
CA GLU A 12 -10.19 18.57 0.87
C GLU A 12 -10.70 17.73 2.03
N ASP A 13 -9.99 17.80 3.15
CA ASP A 13 -10.42 17.29 4.43
C ASP A 13 -11.07 18.46 5.16
N VAL A 14 -12.32 18.33 5.59
CA VAL A 14 -13.12 19.46 6.11
C VAL A 14 -12.50 20.07 7.37
N GLU A 15 -11.60 19.33 8.02
CA GLU A 15 -10.90 19.72 9.25
C GLU A 15 -9.51 20.36 9.00
N LYS A 16 -8.96 20.29 7.77
CA LYS A 16 -7.61 20.79 7.47
C LYS A 16 -7.65 22.03 6.57
N SER A 17 -6.78 22.99 6.84
CA SER A 17 -6.60 24.16 5.98
C SER A 17 -6.00 23.76 4.63
N SER A 18 -6.16 24.60 3.60
CA SER A 18 -5.61 24.35 2.26
C SER A 18 -4.08 24.24 2.23
N GLU A 19 -3.39 24.87 3.19
CA GLU A 19 -1.93 24.84 3.30
C GLU A 19 -1.41 23.56 3.98
N ASP A 20 -2.27 22.83 4.70
CA ASP A 20 -1.94 21.59 5.43
C ASP A 20 -2.29 20.31 4.64
N GLN A 21 -2.69 20.47 3.37
CA GLN A 21 -3.06 19.36 2.49
C GLN A 21 -1.80 18.60 2.05
N ASP A 22 -1.77 17.28 2.30
CA ASP A 22 -0.73 16.41 1.75
C ASP A 22 -0.90 16.32 0.22
N PRO A 23 0.10 16.71 -0.59
CA PRO A 23 0.01 16.65 -2.05
C PRO A 23 0.14 15.21 -2.60
N ILE A 24 0.66 14.26 -1.82
CA ILE A 24 0.99 12.91 -2.30
C ILE A 24 -0.23 12.14 -2.83
N PRO A 25 -1.40 12.12 -2.17
CA PRO A 25 -2.59 11.48 -2.72
C PRO A 25 -3.00 12.03 -4.10
N GLY A 26 -2.88 13.34 -4.30
CA GLY A 26 -3.16 14.01 -5.56
C GLY A 26 -2.23 13.55 -6.68
N LEU A 27 -0.93 13.49 -6.37
CA LEU A 27 0.10 12.97 -7.29
C LEU A 27 -0.15 11.51 -7.65
N LEU A 28 -0.41 10.65 -6.66
CA LEU A 28 -0.69 9.23 -6.86
C LEU A 28 -1.92 8.99 -7.74
N VAL A 29 -3.01 9.71 -7.48
CA VAL A 29 -4.24 9.59 -8.28
C VAL A 29 -4.04 10.13 -9.70
N SER A 30 -3.30 11.22 -9.87
CA SER A 30 -2.93 11.75 -11.19
C SER A 30 -2.10 10.74 -11.99
N LEU A 31 -1.08 10.16 -11.36
CA LEU A 31 -0.17 9.20 -11.98
C LEU A 31 -0.90 7.90 -12.33
N TYR A 32 -1.78 7.43 -11.45
CA TYR A 32 -2.68 6.31 -11.73
C TYR A 32 -3.60 6.63 -12.91
N ALA A 33 -4.26 7.79 -12.93
CA ALA A 33 -5.16 8.17 -14.01
C ALA A 33 -4.45 8.25 -15.37
N LEU A 34 -3.20 8.72 -15.38
CA LEU A 34 -2.36 8.80 -16.58
C LEU A 34 -1.96 7.41 -17.12
N ASN A 35 -1.79 6.42 -16.25
CA ASN A 35 -1.23 5.11 -16.61
C ASN A 35 -2.25 3.96 -16.60
N ALA A 36 -3.42 4.15 -16.00
CA ALA A 36 -4.41 3.09 -15.85
C ALA A 36 -4.92 2.62 -17.21
N SER A 37 -4.58 1.40 -17.57
CA SER A 37 -5.10 0.75 -18.78
C SER A 37 -6.52 0.20 -18.58
N ASN A 38 -7.18 -0.17 -19.68
CA ASN A 38 -8.50 -0.82 -19.66
C ASN A 38 -8.46 -2.28 -19.16
N ALA A 39 -7.27 -2.85 -18.96
CA ALA A 39 -7.15 -4.21 -18.44
C ALA A 39 -7.78 -4.34 -17.03
N GLY A 40 -8.28 -5.54 -16.72
CA GLY A 40 -8.68 -5.91 -15.37
C GLY A 40 -7.46 -6.19 -14.49
N MET A 41 -7.59 -5.96 -13.18
CA MET A 41 -6.57 -6.37 -12.21
C MET A 41 -6.53 -7.90 -12.10
N ASN A 42 -5.32 -8.46 -12.18
CA ASN A 42 -5.05 -9.87 -11.91
C ASN A 42 -4.32 -9.97 -10.56
N LEU A 43 -4.99 -10.52 -9.55
CA LEU A 43 -4.40 -10.62 -8.21
C LEU A 43 -3.18 -11.56 -8.19
N THR A 44 -3.31 -12.74 -8.80
CA THR A 44 -2.32 -13.82 -8.69
C THR A 44 -1.57 -14.12 -10.00
N PRO A 45 -0.33 -14.64 -9.95
CA PRO A 45 0.50 -14.73 -8.74
C PRO A 45 0.88 -13.34 -8.23
N LEU A 46 0.92 -13.21 -6.90
CA LEU A 46 1.43 -12.01 -6.24
C LEU A 46 2.92 -11.85 -6.57
N LYS A 47 3.40 -10.60 -6.62
CA LYS A 47 4.79 -10.27 -6.99
C LYS A 47 5.44 -9.37 -5.96
N ALA A 48 6.66 -9.70 -5.56
CA ALA A 48 7.50 -8.77 -4.81
C ALA A 48 7.85 -7.57 -5.68
N PHE A 49 8.03 -6.40 -5.05
CA PHE A 49 8.35 -5.16 -5.77
C PHE A 49 9.58 -5.30 -6.70
N LYS A 50 10.63 -5.98 -6.21
CA LYS A 50 11.88 -6.26 -6.96
C LYS A 50 11.70 -7.13 -8.21
N GLU A 51 10.55 -7.78 -8.38
CA GLU A 51 10.25 -8.58 -9.57
C GLU A 51 9.74 -7.73 -10.75
N PHE A 52 9.42 -6.46 -10.53
CA PHE A 52 9.05 -5.55 -11.62
C PHE A 52 10.30 -5.04 -12.35
N PRO A 53 10.23 -4.89 -13.68
CA PRO A 53 11.29 -4.23 -14.45
C PRO A 53 11.61 -2.84 -13.88
N ASP A 54 12.89 -2.49 -13.88
CA ASP A 54 13.42 -1.19 -13.44
C ASP A 54 13.17 -0.83 -11.96
N SER A 55 12.80 -1.81 -11.12
CA SER A 55 12.53 -1.60 -9.69
C SER A 55 13.76 -1.52 -8.80
N MET A 56 14.91 -2.04 -9.26
CA MET A 56 16.12 -2.18 -8.44
C MET A 56 16.62 -0.89 -7.79
N PRO A 57 16.61 0.28 -8.46
CA PRO A 57 17.00 1.55 -7.83
C PRO A 57 16.14 1.94 -6.62
N TYR A 58 14.89 1.47 -6.57
CA TYR A 58 13.91 1.80 -5.52
C TYR A 58 13.77 0.69 -4.46
N ALA A 59 14.35 -0.49 -4.68
CA ALA A 59 14.10 -1.67 -3.85
C ALA A 59 14.47 -1.45 -2.37
N GLY A 60 15.56 -0.75 -2.08
CA GLY A 60 15.97 -0.43 -0.70
C GLY A 60 15.01 0.55 -0.01
N ALA A 61 14.57 1.59 -0.72
CA ALA A 61 13.59 2.55 -0.22
C ALA A 61 12.24 1.86 0.01
N PHE A 62 11.79 1.01 -0.92
CA PHE A 62 10.58 0.22 -0.78
C PHE A 62 10.63 -0.67 0.48
N ALA A 63 11.70 -1.44 0.66
CA ALA A 63 11.86 -2.29 1.85
C ALA A 63 11.82 -1.46 3.14
N THR A 64 12.45 -0.28 3.17
CA THR A 64 12.51 0.57 4.37
C THR A 64 11.16 1.23 4.66
N HIS A 65 10.53 1.84 3.66
CA HIS A 65 9.36 2.71 3.86
C HIS A 65 8.01 1.99 3.68
N THR A 66 8.00 0.78 3.13
CA THR A 66 6.76 -0.02 2.97
C THR A 66 6.75 -1.19 3.95
N GLU A 67 7.83 -1.98 3.99
CA GLU A 67 7.85 -3.23 4.75
C GLU A 67 8.33 -3.01 6.19
N GLN A 68 9.56 -2.53 6.36
CA GLN A 68 10.17 -2.32 7.66
C GLN A 68 9.44 -1.27 8.50
N LEU A 69 8.81 -0.29 7.84
CA LEU A 69 7.98 0.73 8.50
C LEU A 69 6.85 0.12 9.35
N LEU A 70 6.32 -1.04 8.95
CA LEU A 70 5.20 -1.71 9.65
C LEU A 70 5.66 -2.66 10.76
N VAL A 71 6.95 -3.03 10.81
CA VAL A 71 7.49 -4.00 11.78
C VAL A 71 7.19 -3.63 13.24
N PRO A 72 7.35 -2.36 13.68
CA PRO A 72 7.03 -1.98 15.07
C PRO A 72 5.54 -2.10 15.44
N TYR A 73 4.65 -2.19 14.43
CA TYR A 73 3.20 -2.16 14.59
C TYR A 73 2.54 -3.53 14.38
N VAL A 74 3.33 -4.61 14.19
CA VAL A 74 2.82 -5.96 13.90
C VAL A 74 1.72 -6.42 14.89
N PRO A 75 1.88 -6.29 16.22
CA PRO A 75 0.81 -6.67 17.16
C PRO A 75 -0.47 -5.84 17.01
N GLN A 76 -0.34 -4.52 16.83
CA GLN A 76 -1.47 -3.60 16.69
C GLN A 76 -2.22 -3.85 15.37
N ILE A 77 -1.48 -4.13 14.29
CA ILE A 77 -2.03 -4.50 12.99
C ILE A 77 -2.81 -5.81 13.11
N LYS A 78 -2.27 -6.84 13.77
CA LYS A 78 -2.96 -8.11 14.00
C LYS A 78 -4.29 -7.92 14.72
N ALA A 79 -4.31 -7.08 15.76
CA ALA A 79 -5.53 -6.75 16.50
C ALA A 79 -6.55 -5.93 15.68
N SER A 80 -6.09 -5.19 14.66
CA SER A 80 -6.88 -4.23 13.90
C SER A 80 -7.22 -4.67 12.48
N ILE A 81 -6.97 -5.94 12.10
CA ILE A 81 -7.23 -6.45 10.74
C ILE A 81 -8.64 -6.09 10.23
N PRO A 82 -9.74 -6.28 11.01
CA PRO A 82 -11.08 -5.92 10.52
C PRO A 82 -11.22 -4.44 10.17
N LYS A 83 -10.62 -3.54 10.97
CA LYS A 83 -10.62 -2.08 10.74
C LYS A 83 -9.83 -1.75 9.48
N ILE A 84 -8.64 -2.32 9.32
CA ILE A 84 -7.77 -2.12 8.16
C ILE A 84 -8.46 -2.57 6.88
N VAL A 85 -8.94 -3.82 6.87
CA VAL A 85 -9.62 -4.44 5.72
C VAL A 85 -10.87 -3.64 5.34
N SER A 86 -11.67 -3.19 6.31
CA SER A 86 -12.85 -2.37 6.02
C SER A 86 -12.49 -1.01 5.40
N ASN A 87 -11.49 -0.30 5.95
CA ASN A 87 -11.11 1.04 5.50
C ASN A 87 -10.36 1.05 4.17
N LEU A 88 -9.58 0.01 3.88
CA LEU A 88 -8.74 -0.09 2.68
C LEU A 88 -9.32 -1.06 1.63
N LYS A 89 -10.64 -1.29 1.69
CA LYS A 89 -11.39 -2.18 0.76
C LYS A 89 -10.73 -3.54 0.57
N GLY A 90 -10.18 -4.06 1.66
CA GLY A 90 -9.39 -5.27 1.67
C GLY A 90 -10.22 -6.55 1.66
N GLN A 91 -9.50 -7.66 1.68
CA GLN A 91 -10.04 -9.00 1.74
C GLN A 91 -9.00 -9.96 2.34
N ALA A 92 -9.43 -11.20 2.61
CA ALA A 92 -8.50 -12.28 2.98
C ALA A 92 -7.46 -12.49 1.86
N SER A 93 -6.24 -12.85 2.27
CA SER A 93 -5.18 -13.20 1.33
C SER A 93 -5.51 -14.51 0.57
N PRO A 94 -4.95 -14.70 -0.63
CA PRO A 94 -5.12 -15.96 -1.37
C PRO A 94 -4.65 -17.17 -0.55
N PRO A 95 -5.25 -18.36 -0.71
CA PRO A 95 -4.77 -19.58 -0.06
C PRO A 95 -3.29 -19.83 -0.35
N GLY A 96 -2.55 -20.27 0.66
CA GLY A 96 -1.11 -20.52 0.55
C GLY A 96 -0.23 -19.26 0.65
N THR A 97 -0.82 -18.09 0.88
CA THR A 97 -0.06 -16.93 1.36
C THR A 97 0.47 -17.27 2.76
N GLY A 98 1.80 -17.30 2.93
CA GLY A 98 2.46 -17.71 4.18
C GLY A 98 2.36 -16.67 5.31
N GLY A 99 3.29 -16.74 6.26
CA GLY A 99 3.33 -15.89 7.46
C GLY A 99 2.37 -16.34 8.56
N ASP A 100 2.37 -15.63 9.69
CA ASP A 100 1.46 -15.86 10.81
C ASP A 100 0.07 -15.30 10.53
N PHE A 101 0.01 -14.17 9.84
CA PHE A 101 -1.22 -13.62 9.28
C PHE A 101 -0.94 -12.80 8.02
N SER A 102 -1.96 -12.68 7.18
CA SER A 102 -1.87 -11.89 5.95
C SER A 102 -3.23 -11.38 5.51
N PHE A 103 -3.23 -10.28 4.77
CA PHE A 103 -4.43 -9.70 4.18
C PHE A 103 -4.08 -8.97 2.89
N VAL A 104 -5.11 -8.70 2.09
CA VAL A 104 -5.01 -7.88 0.88
C VAL A 104 -5.76 -6.58 1.10
N VAL A 105 -5.22 -5.47 0.60
CA VAL A 105 -5.85 -4.15 0.55
C VAL A 105 -5.78 -3.55 -0.85
N HIS A 106 -6.67 -2.59 -1.13
CA HIS A 106 -6.81 -1.96 -2.44
C HIS A 106 -6.66 -0.43 -2.32
N PRO A 107 -5.41 0.09 -2.28
CA PRO A 107 -5.19 1.54 -2.22
C PRO A 107 -5.66 2.27 -3.48
N LEU A 108 -5.68 1.57 -4.63
CA LEU A 108 -6.22 2.05 -5.90
C LEU A 108 -7.09 0.96 -6.53
N PRO A 109 -8.08 1.29 -7.39
CA PRO A 109 -9.06 0.32 -7.88
C PRO A 109 -8.48 -0.91 -8.59
N LYS A 110 -7.33 -0.76 -9.26
CA LYS A 110 -6.67 -1.83 -10.02
C LYS A 110 -5.31 -2.25 -9.47
N ILE A 111 -4.99 -1.85 -8.23
CA ILE A 111 -3.74 -2.22 -7.57
C ILE A 111 -4.11 -2.83 -6.22
N ALA A 112 -3.71 -4.08 -6.02
CA ALA A 112 -3.83 -4.74 -4.73
C ALA A 112 -2.45 -4.93 -4.10
N LEU A 113 -2.38 -4.74 -2.79
CA LEU A 113 -1.23 -5.05 -1.95
C LEU A 113 -1.60 -6.21 -1.03
N CYS A 114 -0.82 -7.28 -1.04
CA CYS A 114 -0.89 -8.34 -0.05
C CYS A 114 0.24 -8.14 0.95
N TYR A 115 -0.13 -7.89 2.20
CA TYR A 115 0.81 -7.82 3.31
C TYR A 115 0.85 -9.17 4.01
N ILE A 116 2.07 -9.66 4.26
CA ILE A 116 2.36 -10.89 4.97
C ILE A 116 3.18 -10.53 6.20
N PHE A 117 2.71 -10.94 7.37
CA PHE A 117 3.32 -10.59 8.64
C PHE A 117 3.86 -11.85 9.32
N TYR A 118 5.02 -11.67 9.95
CA TYR A 118 5.70 -12.66 10.78
C TYR A 118 5.82 -12.05 12.18
N GLU A 119 5.29 -12.74 13.17
CA GLU A 119 5.45 -12.37 14.57
C GLU A 119 6.89 -12.66 15.01
N PRO A 120 7.43 -11.89 15.99
CA PRO A 120 8.74 -12.19 16.52
C PRO A 120 8.68 -13.51 17.29
N ASP A 121 9.74 -14.30 17.19
CA ASP A 121 9.96 -15.50 18.00
C ASP A 121 11.30 -15.40 18.74
N ASP A 122 11.73 -16.49 19.40
CA ASP A 122 12.94 -16.50 20.21
C ASP A 122 14.23 -16.28 19.37
N ASP A 123 14.19 -16.56 18.06
CA ASP A 123 15.34 -16.55 17.17
C ASP A 123 15.28 -15.44 16.11
N PHE A 124 14.09 -14.92 15.78
CA PHE A 124 13.87 -13.97 14.69
C PHE A 124 13.03 -12.77 15.10
N PRO A 125 13.42 -11.54 14.69
CA PRO A 125 12.57 -10.37 14.87
C PRO A 125 11.32 -10.47 13.99
N ALA A 126 10.31 -9.67 14.31
CA ALA A 126 9.11 -9.55 13.49
C ALA A 126 9.46 -9.11 12.06
N GLY A 127 8.66 -9.57 11.09
CA GLY A 127 8.89 -9.33 9.67
C GLY A 127 7.62 -8.96 8.95
N VAL A 128 7.76 -8.15 7.89
CA VAL A 128 6.66 -7.79 6.99
C VAL A 128 7.14 -7.92 5.55
N THR A 129 6.32 -8.52 4.71
CA THR A 129 6.50 -8.55 3.25
C THR A 129 5.31 -7.92 2.57
N CYS A 130 5.53 -7.06 1.58
CA CYS A 130 4.49 -6.46 0.77
C CYS A 130 4.59 -6.93 -0.69
N LEU A 131 3.55 -7.60 -1.17
CA LEU A 131 3.46 -8.09 -2.54
C LEU A 131 2.37 -7.36 -3.32
N TYR A 132 2.59 -7.15 -4.61
CA TYR A 132 1.64 -6.54 -5.53
C TYR A 132 0.82 -7.59 -6.27
N SER A 133 -0.38 -7.21 -6.69
CA SER A 133 -1.12 -7.90 -7.75
C SER A 133 -0.26 -8.06 -9.02
N LYS A 134 -0.34 -9.22 -9.68
CA LYS A 134 0.48 -9.65 -10.84
C LYS A 134 0.77 -8.55 -11.87
N ASN A 135 -0.25 -7.77 -12.23
CA ASN A 135 -0.18 -6.77 -13.30
C ASN A 135 -0.25 -5.33 -12.80
N ALA A 136 0.10 -5.05 -11.54
CA ALA A 136 0.12 -3.69 -10.98
C ALA A 136 0.89 -2.69 -11.87
N ARG A 137 2.00 -3.13 -12.47
CA ARG A 137 2.85 -2.35 -13.38
C ARG A 137 2.14 -1.87 -14.67
N GLN A 138 0.98 -2.43 -15.01
CA GLN A 138 0.14 -1.96 -16.13
C GLN A 138 -0.73 -0.74 -15.78
N PHE A 139 -0.76 -0.35 -14.50
CA PHE A 139 -1.62 0.73 -14.00
C PHE A 139 -0.83 1.84 -13.32
N MET A 140 0.46 1.62 -13.05
CA MET A 140 1.34 2.56 -12.38
C MET A 140 2.80 2.29 -12.79
N PRO A 141 3.61 3.32 -13.01
CA PRO A 141 5.05 3.18 -13.17
C PRO A 141 5.72 2.71 -11.87
N VAL A 142 6.98 2.29 -11.95
CA VAL A 142 7.64 1.58 -10.85
C VAL A 142 7.95 2.46 -9.65
N ASP A 143 8.28 3.73 -9.89
CA ASP A 143 8.40 4.79 -8.89
C ASP A 143 7.04 5.03 -8.20
N GLY A 144 5.97 5.18 -8.98
CA GLY A 144 4.62 5.31 -8.43
C GLY A 144 4.17 4.09 -7.64
N LEU A 145 4.61 2.87 -8.01
CA LEU A 145 4.38 1.68 -7.19
C LEU A 145 5.15 1.76 -5.86
N ALA A 146 6.36 2.31 -5.83
CA ALA A 146 7.06 2.50 -4.56
C ALA A 146 6.27 3.45 -3.62
N ASP A 147 5.79 4.56 -4.16
CA ASP A 147 5.00 5.55 -3.42
C ASP A 147 3.65 4.98 -2.94
N VAL A 148 2.97 4.16 -3.75
CA VAL A 148 1.74 3.45 -3.35
C VAL A 148 1.99 2.54 -2.14
N GLY A 149 3.11 1.81 -2.13
CA GLY A 149 3.48 0.95 -1.02
C GLY A 149 3.71 1.73 0.27
N GLU A 150 4.51 2.80 0.20
CA GLU A 150 4.79 3.66 1.34
C GLU A 150 3.53 4.33 1.87
N TYR A 151 2.74 4.96 1.00
CA TYR A 151 1.51 5.65 1.39
C TYR A 151 0.51 4.69 2.05
N THR A 152 0.34 3.49 1.50
CA THR A 152 -0.58 2.49 2.09
C THR A 152 -0.10 2.03 3.45
N SER A 153 1.21 1.88 3.64
CA SER A 153 1.80 1.45 4.91
C SER A 153 1.63 2.53 5.99
N ARG A 154 1.86 3.80 5.64
CA ARG A 154 1.54 4.94 6.52
C ARG A 154 0.06 4.97 6.89
N ARG A 155 -0.82 4.74 5.90
CA ARG A 155 -2.27 4.70 6.15
C ARG A 155 -2.68 3.55 7.08
N ILE A 156 -2.01 2.39 7.00
CA ILE A 156 -2.20 1.29 7.96
C ILE A 156 -1.80 1.74 9.37
N ILE A 157 -0.67 2.44 9.52
CA ILE A 157 -0.22 2.99 10.81
C ILE A 157 -1.27 3.96 11.38
N ASP A 158 -1.75 4.92 10.60
CA ASP A 158 -2.77 5.87 11.06
C ASP A 158 -4.03 5.14 11.59
N LEU A 159 -4.42 4.05 10.93
CA LEU A 159 -5.60 3.26 11.31
C LEU A 159 -5.39 2.49 12.63
N VAL A 160 -4.16 2.12 12.98
CA VAL A 160 -3.86 1.36 14.20
C VAL A 160 -3.41 2.23 15.37
N ASP A 161 -2.89 3.43 15.09
CA ASP A 161 -2.51 4.44 16.10
C ASP A 161 -3.70 5.27 16.59
N THR A 162 -4.78 5.32 15.82
CA THR A 162 -6.03 5.97 16.25
C THR A 162 -6.82 5.01 17.17
N PRO A 163 -7.17 5.42 18.41
CA PRO A 163 -7.90 4.59 19.38
C PRO A 163 -9.27 4.10 18.90
#